data_AF-A0A2T6FMN0-F1
#
_entry.id   AF-A0A2T6FMN0-F1
#
_cell.length_a   1.000
_cell.length_b   1.000
_cell.length_c   1.000
_cell.angle_alpha   90.00
_cell.angle_beta   90.00
_cell.angle_gamma   90.00
#
_symmetry.space_group_name_H-M   'P 1'
#
loop_
_entity.id
_entity.type
_entity.pdbx_description
1 polymer ?
#
loop_
_entity_poly.entity_id
_entity_poly.type
_entity_poly.pdbx_seq_one_letter_code
_entity_poly.pdbx_strand_id
1 'polypeptide(L)'
;MTLLEIGLLVCLVISAIALAIALFTFKRLRQQALDTEKLIQRLTREVAASSSGSVGMGQRLLAMEKRLQTSGDKKPEKIDYYNDDEFQPYSQAAQMFKMGMDADEVARRCGLSRAEASLLEMMQKSSR
;
A
#
# COMPACT_ATOMS: atom_id res chain seq x y z
N MET A 1 71.71 12.55 48.02
CA MET A 1 70.31 12.26 47.65
C MET A 1 69.87 11.05 48.44
N THR A 2 68.96 11.22 49.38
CA THR A 2 68.49 10.12 50.24
C THR A 2 67.51 9.22 49.48
N LEU A 3 67.43 7.93 49.81
CA LEU A 3 66.52 6.97 49.14
C LEU A 3 65.05 7.44 49.10
N LEU A 4 64.64 8.25 50.09
CA LEU A 4 63.31 8.87 50.17
C LEU A 4 63.05 9.88 49.05
N GLU A 5 64.04 10.71 48.70
CA GLU A 5 63.90 11.70 47.61
C GLU A 5 63.74 11.01 46.25
N ILE A 6 64.47 9.91 46.03
CA ILE A 6 64.36 9.11 44.81
C ILE A 6 62.97 8.47 44.73
N GLY A 7 62.45 7.91 45.83
CA GLY A 7 61.10 7.35 45.89
C GLY A 7 60.01 8.39 45.59
N LEU A 8 60.15 9.60 46.12
CA LEU A 8 59.18 10.67 45.92
C LEU A 8 59.16 11.17 44.47
N LEU A 9 60.33 11.27 43.82
CA LEU A 9 60.43 11.59 42.40
C LEU A 9 59.78 10.52 41.52
N VAL A 10 60.00 9.24 41.82
CA VAL A 10 59.40 8.13 41.07
C VAL A 10 57.87 8.16 41.18
N CYS A 11 57.33 8.34 42.39
CA CYS A 11 55.88 8.46 42.59
C CYS A 11 55.28 9.67 41.86
N LEU A 12 55.99 10.80 41.84
CA LEU A 12 55.56 12.01 41.14
C LEU A 12 55.52 11.81 39.63
N VAL A 13 56.53 11.13 39.07
CA VAL A 13 56.58 10.80 37.63
C VAL A 13 55.47 9.83 37.25
N ILE A 14 55.22 8.78 38.05
CA ILE A 14 54.14 7.81 37.78
C ILE A 14 52.77 8.50 37.83
N SER A 15 52.55 9.35 38.83
CA SER A 15 51.32 10.17 38.94
C SER A 15 51.12 11.06 37.72
N ALA A 16 52.16 11.75 37.27
CA ALA A 16 52.10 12.62 36.10
C ALA A 16 51.80 11.84 34.81
N ILE A 17 52.39 10.66 34.63
CA ILE A 17 52.13 9.78 33.49
C ILE A 17 50.68 9.27 33.52
N ALA A 18 50.19 8.84 34.68
CA ALA A 18 48.80 8.39 34.84
C ALA A 18 47.79 9.50 34.51
N LEU A 19 48.04 10.73 34.97
CA LEU A 19 47.25 11.91 34.64
C LEU A 19 47.28 12.23 33.14
N ALA A 20 48.45 12.16 32.50
CA ALA A 20 48.58 12.40 31.07
C ALA A 20 47.79 11.38 30.24
N ILE A 21 47.85 10.09 30.61
CA ILE A 21 47.08 9.03 29.95
C ILE A 21 45.58 9.25 30.15
N ALA A 22 45.13 9.56 31.37
CA ALA A 22 43.73 9.82 31.67
C ALA A 22 43.16 11.01 30.86
N LEU A 23 43.93 12.10 30.73
CA LEU A 23 43.51 13.25 29.92
C LEU A 23 43.48 12.91 28.42
N PHE A 24 44.41 12.08 27.94
CA PHE A 24 44.46 11.67 26.55
C PHE A 24 43.29 10.75 26.18
N THR A 25 42.97 9.77 27.03
CA THR A 25 41.81 8.89 26.82
C THR A 25 40.50 9.65 26.90
N PHE A 26 40.38 10.60 27.83
CA PHE A 26 39.18 11.45 27.94
C PHE A 26 38.99 12.34 26.70
N LYS A 27 40.07 12.91 26.16
CA LYS A 27 40.04 13.66 24.91
C LYS A 27 39.67 12.78 23.72
N ARG A 28 40.24 11.58 23.62
CA ARG A 28 39.90 10.61 22.56
C ARG A 28 38.44 10.18 22.65
N LEU A 29 37.92 9.93 23.85
CA LEU A 29 36.53 9.54 24.05
C LEU A 29 35.58 10.67 23.64
N ARG A 30 35.93 11.93 23.95
CA ARG A 30 35.15 13.10 23.54
C ARG A 30 35.17 13.30 22.02
N GLN A 31 36.30 13.04 21.37
CA GLN A 31 36.40 13.05 19.90
C GLN A 31 35.57 11.93 19.28
N GLN A 32 35.65 10.71 19.82
CA GLN A 32 34.83 9.58 19.38
C GLN A 32 33.33 9.87 19.53
N ALA A 33 32.90 10.50 20.63
CA ALA A 33 31.51 10.89 20.81
C ALA A 33 31.02 11.86 19.71
N LEU A 34 31.84 12.86 19.36
CA LEU A 34 31.51 13.81 18.29
C LEU A 34 31.47 13.15 16.91
N ASP A 35 32.37 12.20 16.65
CA ASP A 35 32.39 11.48 15.38
C ASP A 35 31.22 10.48 15.28
N THR A 36 30.82 9.84 16.40
CA THR A 36 29.63 9.00 16.44
C THR A 36 28.34 9.80 16.22
N GLU A 37 28.25 11.03 16.75
CA GLU A 37 27.07 11.88 16.55
C GLU A 37 26.93 12.31 15.08
N LYS A 38 28.05 12.65 14.42
CA LYS A 38 28.07 12.95 12.98
C LYS A 38 27.69 11.74 12.14
N LEU A 39 28.16 10.55 12.51
CA LEU A 39 27.82 9.31 11.82
C LEU A 39 26.32 9.02 11.96
N ILE A 40 25.77 9.12 13.17
CA ILE A 40 24.34 8.97 13.44
C ILE A 40 23.53 9.98 12.62
N GLN A 41 23.91 11.27 12.60
CA GLN A 41 23.20 12.27 11.79
C GLN A 41 23.22 11.96 10.29
N ARG A 42 24.33 11.43 9.75
CA ARG A 42 24.41 11.02 8.34
C ARG A 42 23.51 9.81 8.08
N LEU A 43 23.56 8.78 8.90
CA LEU A 43 22.68 7.62 8.78
C LEU A 43 21.22 8.02 8.94
N THR A 44 20.86 8.89 9.89
CA THR A 44 19.50 9.41 10.04
C THR A 44 19.06 10.20 8.82
N ARG A 45 19.94 10.99 8.19
CA ARG A 45 19.63 11.72 6.96
C ARG A 45 19.48 10.78 5.76
N GLU A 46 20.29 9.74 5.65
CA GLU A 46 20.17 8.71 4.61
C GLU A 46 18.90 7.87 4.81
N VAL A 47 18.59 7.48 6.03
CA VAL A 47 17.33 6.82 6.39
C VAL A 47 16.15 7.76 6.15
N ALA A 48 16.24 9.06 6.43
CA ALA A 48 15.18 10.02 6.13
C ALA A 48 15.01 10.25 4.62
N ALA A 49 16.10 10.28 3.85
CA ALA A 49 16.05 10.34 2.40
C ALA A 49 15.46 9.04 1.80
N SER A 50 15.83 7.89 2.35
CA SER A 50 15.30 6.60 1.92
C SER A 50 13.85 6.36 2.39
N SER A 51 13.48 6.85 3.58
CA SER A 51 12.14 6.72 4.15
C SER A 51 11.17 7.73 3.56
N SER A 52 11.60 8.93 3.19
CA SER A 52 10.80 9.84 2.37
C SER A 52 10.49 9.25 0.99
N GLY A 53 11.42 8.44 0.45
CA GLY A 53 11.16 7.58 -0.71
C GLY A 53 10.08 6.52 -0.44
N SER A 54 10.18 5.77 0.65
CA SER A 54 9.25 4.67 0.98
C SER A 54 7.87 5.14 1.45
N VAL A 55 7.77 6.24 2.20
CA VAL A 55 6.49 6.85 2.61
C VAL A 55 5.79 7.50 1.41
N GLY A 56 6.55 8.15 0.52
CA GLY A 56 6.02 8.70 -0.73
C GLY A 56 5.57 7.60 -1.71
N MET A 57 6.33 6.51 -1.83
CA MET A 57 5.91 5.33 -2.60
C MET A 57 4.71 4.64 -1.94
N GLY A 58 4.64 4.56 -0.61
CA GLY A 58 3.48 4.03 0.12
C GLY A 58 2.20 4.85 -0.09
N GLN A 59 2.28 6.18 -0.05
CA GLN A 59 1.15 7.05 -0.39
C GLN A 59 0.74 6.94 -1.87
N ARG A 60 1.70 6.80 -2.80
CA ARG A 60 1.41 6.52 -4.21
C ARG A 60 0.75 5.16 -4.41
N LEU A 61 1.19 4.14 -3.68
CA LEU A 61 0.58 2.81 -3.71
C LEU A 61 -0.85 2.85 -3.18
N LEU A 62 -1.09 3.52 -2.05
CA LEU A 62 -2.44 3.73 -1.51
C LEU A 62 -3.33 4.52 -2.47
N ALA A 63 -2.79 5.54 -3.13
CA ALA A 63 -3.53 6.32 -4.12
C ALA A 63 -3.87 5.49 -5.37
N MET A 64 -2.97 4.62 -5.81
CA MET A 64 -3.23 3.67 -6.91
C MET A 64 -4.25 2.61 -6.50
N GLU A 65 -4.12 2.02 -5.31
CA GLU A 65 -5.08 1.06 -4.76
C GLU A 65 -6.47 1.69 -4.65
N LYS A 66 -6.58 2.93 -4.16
CA LYS A 66 -7.86 3.65 -4.10
C LYS A 66 -8.44 3.89 -5.49
N ARG A 67 -7.64 4.23 -6.50
CA ARG A 67 -8.09 4.36 -7.90
C ARG A 67 -8.56 3.03 -8.48
N LEU A 68 -7.88 1.93 -8.16
CA LEU A 68 -8.24 0.57 -8.55
C LEU A 68 -9.53 0.12 -7.85
N GLN A 69 -9.70 0.40 -6.55
CA GLN A 69 -10.94 0.14 -5.82
C GLN A 69 -12.10 0.97 -6.36
N THR A 70 -11.90 2.26 -6.68
CA THR A 70 -12.96 3.08 -7.29
C THR A 70 -13.32 2.59 -8.71
N SER A 71 -12.40 1.92 -9.39
CA SER A 71 -12.63 1.32 -10.71
C SER A 71 -13.23 -0.08 -10.64
N GLY A 72 -12.95 -0.85 -9.58
CA GLY A 72 -13.51 -2.17 -9.31
C GLY A 72 -14.85 -2.14 -8.56
N ASP A 73 -15.15 -1.05 -7.86
CA ASP A 73 -16.44 -0.78 -7.22
C ASP A 73 -17.44 -0.09 -8.15
N LYS A 74 -17.02 0.15 -9.41
CA LYS A 74 -17.95 -0.03 -10.52
C LYS A 74 -18.29 -1.52 -10.56
N LYS A 75 -19.21 -1.92 -9.67
CA LYS A 75 -20.19 -2.97 -9.97
C LYS A 75 -20.47 -2.87 -11.46
N PRO A 76 -20.50 -3.99 -12.22
CA PRO A 76 -20.94 -3.92 -13.61
C PRO A 76 -22.20 -3.07 -13.57
N GLU A 77 -22.11 -1.86 -14.15
CA GLU A 77 -23.24 -0.97 -14.25
C GLU A 77 -24.28 -1.88 -14.86
N LYS A 78 -25.27 -2.24 -14.05
CA LYS A 78 -26.27 -3.19 -14.44
C LYS A 78 -26.96 -2.42 -15.55
N ILE A 79 -26.52 -2.67 -16.78
CA ILE A 79 -26.90 -1.92 -17.96
C ILE A 79 -28.41 -1.87 -17.84
N ASP A 80 -28.93 -0.66 -17.58
CA ASP A 80 -30.33 -0.48 -17.28
C ASP A 80 -31.03 -0.51 -18.65
N TYR A 81 -31.06 -1.71 -19.25
CA TYR A 81 -31.72 -2.05 -20.52
C TYR A 81 -33.22 -1.70 -20.50
N TYR A 82 -33.75 -1.23 -19.37
CA TYR A 82 -35.15 -0.90 -19.17
C TYR A 82 -35.56 0.46 -19.73
N ASN A 83 -34.62 1.36 -20.05
CA ASN A 83 -34.95 2.74 -20.47
C ASN A 83 -34.64 3.06 -21.95
N ASP A 84 -34.17 2.08 -22.72
CA ASP A 84 -33.93 2.23 -24.16
C ASP A 84 -35.14 1.68 -24.93
N ASP A 85 -35.75 2.48 -25.81
CA ASP A 85 -36.96 2.11 -26.58
C ASP A 85 -36.79 0.79 -27.36
N GLU A 86 -35.54 0.48 -27.76
CA GLU A 86 -35.19 -0.73 -28.52
C GLU A 86 -35.16 -2.01 -27.65
N PHE A 87 -35.01 -1.88 -26.32
CA PHE A 87 -34.95 -3.01 -25.38
C PHE A 87 -36.26 -3.29 -24.64
N GLN A 88 -37.26 -2.41 -24.78
CA GLN A 88 -38.59 -2.59 -24.20
C GLN A 88 -39.29 -3.91 -24.63
N PRO A 89 -39.17 -4.39 -25.89
CA PRO A 89 -39.74 -5.69 -26.29
C PRO A 89 -39.13 -6.89 -25.53
N TYR A 90 -37.82 -6.86 -25.26
CA TYR A 90 -37.11 -7.92 -24.56
C TYR A 90 -37.47 -7.98 -23.06
N SER A 91 -37.64 -6.82 -22.41
CA SER A 91 -38.06 -6.75 -21.01
C SER A 91 -39.51 -7.21 -20.81
N GLN A 92 -40.42 -6.86 -21.74
CA GLN A 92 -41.80 -7.36 -21.76
C GLN A 92 -41.85 -8.87 -22.00
N ALA A 93 -41.08 -9.38 -22.96
CA ALA A 93 -40.98 -10.82 -23.24
C ALA A 93 -40.51 -11.61 -22.01
N ALA A 94 -39.48 -11.12 -21.30
CA ALA A 94 -39.00 -11.75 -20.06
C ALA A 94 -40.07 -11.81 -18.96
N GLN A 95 -40.95 -10.80 -18.87
CA GLN A 95 -42.06 -10.81 -17.93
C GLN A 95 -43.17 -11.81 -18.35
N MET A 96 -43.47 -11.94 -19.64
CA MET A 96 -44.44 -12.92 -20.15
C MET A 96 -43.94 -14.36 -19.94
N PHE A 97 -42.65 -14.62 -20.11
CA PHE A 97 -42.05 -15.92 -19.77
C PHE A 97 -42.14 -16.25 -18.28
N LYS A 98 -41.99 -15.25 -17.38
CA LYS A 98 -42.22 -15.45 -15.94
C LYS A 98 -43.66 -15.84 -15.60
N MET A 99 -44.62 -15.47 -16.45
CA MET A 99 -46.03 -15.88 -16.34
C MET A 99 -46.31 -17.25 -16.99
N GLY A 100 -45.30 -17.93 -17.56
CA GLY A 100 -45.42 -19.26 -18.14
C GLY A 100 -46.00 -19.29 -19.56
N MET A 101 -45.92 -18.17 -20.29
CA MET A 101 -46.36 -18.09 -21.68
C MET A 101 -45.37 -18.80 -22.63
N ASP A 102 -45.90 -19.46 -23.67
CA ASP A 102 -45.11 -20.19 -24.67
C ASP A 102 -44.32 -19.24 -25.59
N ALA A 103 -43.12 -19.66 -26.01
CA ALA A 103 -42.20 -18.86 -26.82
C ALA A 103 -42.80 -18.41 -28.16
N ASP A 104 -43.68 -19.20 -28.78
CA ASP A 104 -44.35 -18.81 -30.02
C ASP A 104 -45.38 -17.68 -29.83
N GLU A 105 -46.01 -17.61 -28.66
CA GLU A 105 -46.96 -16.54 -28.33
C GLU A 105 -46.25 -15.26 -27.90
N VAL A 106 -45.15 -15.38 -27.16
CA VAL A 106 -44.30 -14.24 -26.77
C VAL A 106 -43.66 -13.58 -28.00
N ALA A 107 -43.17 -14.39 -28.96
CA ALA A 107 -42.61 -13.89 -30.23
C ALA A 107 -43.61 -13.01 -30.99
N ARG A 108 -44.87 -13.48 -31.11
CA ARG A 108 -45.93 -12.73 -31.80
C ARG A 108 -46.29 -11.42 -31.10
N ARG A 109 -46.37 -11.41 -29.77
CA ARG A 109 -46.83 -10.24 -29.01
C ARG A 109 -45.78 -9.15 -28.85
N CYS A 110 -44.52 -9.54 -28.72
CA CYS A 110 -43.41 -8.61 -28.53
C CYS A 110 -42.68 -8.29 -29.85
N GLY A 111 -43.13 -8.82 -30.99
CA GLY A 111 -42.51 -8.55 -32.30
C GLY A 111 -41.12 -9.16 -32.46
N LEU A 112 -40.81 -10.23 -31.72
CA LEU A 112 -39.52 -10.93 -31.74
C LEU A 112 -39.58 -12.10 -32.73
N SER A 113 -38.43 -12.52 -33.25
CA SER A 113 -38.35 -13.78 -33.98
C SER A 113 -38.52 -14.99 -33.04
N ARG A 114 -38.99 -16.12 -33.59
CA ARG A 114 -39.13 -17.38 -32.84
C ARG A 114 -37.82 -17.82 -32.18
N ALA A 115 -36.70 -17.61 -32.88
CA ALA A 115 -35.37 -17.94 -32.38
C ALA A 115 -34.96 -17.06 -31.20
N GLU A 116 -35.26 -15.75 -31.25
CA GLU A 116 -34.97 -14.83 -30.14
C GLU A 116 -35.81 -15.11 -28.90
N ALA A 117 -37.10 -15.40 -29.07
CA ALA A 117 -37.99 -15.75 -27.97
C ALA A 117 -37.53 -17.05 -27.27
N SER A 118 -37.17 -18.08 -28.05
CA SER A 118 -36.66 -19.34 -27.50
C SER A 118 -35.32 -19.16 -26.77
N LEU A 119 -34.42 -18.31 -27.28
CA LEU A 119 -33.16 -17.98 -26.61
C LEU A 119 -33.41 -17.32 -25.24
N LEU A 120 -34.33 -16.34 -25.18
CA LEU A 120 -34.70 -15.65 -23.94
C LEU A 120 -35.28 -16.60 -22.90
N GLU A 121 -36.13 -17.55 -23.32
CA GLU A 121 -36.69 -18.58 -22.44
C GLU A 121 -35.58 -19.44 -21.82
N MET A 122 -34.60 -19.88 -22.62
CA MET A 122 -33.45 -20.64 -22.14
C MET A 122 -32.58 -19.84 -21.17
N MET A 123 -32.31 -18.56 -21.48
CA MET A 123 -31.55 -17.67 -20.60
C MET A 123 -32.27 -17.41 -19.27
N GLN A 124 -33.59 -17.20 -19.28
CA GLN A 124 -34.39 -17.03 -18.06
C GLN A 124 -34.39 -18.30 -17.20
N LYS A 125 -34.44 -19.47 -17.83
CA LYS A 125 -34.37 -20.77 -17.14
C LYS A 125 -32.98 -21.04 -16.55
N SER A 126 -31.91 -20.55 -17.20
CA SER A 126 -30.53 -20.65 -16.69
C SER A 126 -30.18 -19.61 -15.62
N SER A 127 -30.92 -18.49 -15.56
CA SER A 127 -30.73 -17.44 -14.57
C SER A 127 -31.49 -17.68 -13.25
N ARG A 128 -32.27 -18.77 -13.16
CA ARG A 128 -32.89 -19.30 -11.95
C ARG A 128 -32.03 -20.41 -11.37
#